data_AF-C7ZIA0-F1
#
_entry.id   AF-C7ZIA0-F1
#
_cell.length_a   1.000
_cell.length_b   1.000
_cell.length_c   1.000
_cell.angle_alpha   90.00
_cell.angle_beta   90.00
_cell.angle_gamma   90.00
#
_symmetry.space_group_name_H-M   'P 1'
#
loop_
_entity.id
_entity.type
_entity.pdbx_description
1 polymer ?
#
loop_
_entity_poly.entity_id
_entity_poly.type
_entity_poly.pdbx_seq_one_letter_code
_entity_poly.pdbx_strand_id
1 'polypeptide(L)'
;MASLKSSLFYGAAAVNLLIIPKHLKVGATNVSSAIQTIPEDSPVVKRGKEVVRTAWDLTNGSLVILALLNYRWAKAGGPGSLEEKLMIVASALSGWYVGVQYFKIGMYIPLSVLWVAPVASLVAWLC
;
A
#
# COMPACT_ATOMS: atom_id res chain seq x y z
N MET A 1 -0.96 -8.84 -26.14
CA MET A 1 -1.34 -9.21 -24.75
C MET A 1 -0.17 -9.11 -23.78
N ALA A 2 1.02 -9.65 -24.09
CA ALA A 2 2.20 -9.54 -23.21
C ALA A 2 2.56 -8.09 -22.82
N SER A 3 2.39 -7.12 -23.74
CA SER A 3 2.66 -5.71 -23.45
C SER A 3 1.70 -5.08 -22.43
N LEU A 4 0.42 -5.49 -22.39
CA LEU A 4 -0.56 -4.93 -21.46
C LEU A 4 -0.30 -5.42 -20.03
N LYS A 5 -0.04 -6.72 -19.85
CA LYS A 5 0.29 -7.29 -18.53
C LYS A 5 1.51 -6.60 -17.93
N SER A 6 2.60 -6.54 -18.69
CA SER A 6 3.83 -5.87 -18.24
C SER A 6 3.60 -4.39 -17.94
N SER A 7 2.80 -3.69 -18.75
CA SER A 7 2.47 -2.27 -18.51
C SER A 7 1.69 -2.08 -17.21
N LEU A 8 0.72 -2.94 -16.91
CA LEU A 8 -0.05 -2.87 -15.67
C LEU A 8 0.83 -3.15 -14.44
N PHE A 9 1.73 -4.14 -14.51
CA PHE A 9 2.69 -4.40 -13.45
C PHE A 9 3.69 -3.23 -13.27
N TYR A 10 4.23 -2.66 -14.36
CA TYR A 10 5.09 -1.48 -14.27
C TYR A 10 4.35 -0.27 -13.69
N GLY A 11 3.10 -0.05 -14.09
CA GLY A 11 2.25 1.00 -13.54
C GLY A 11 2.03 0.80 -12.04
N ALA A 12 1.68 -0.40 -11.60
CA ALA A 12 1.54 -0.73 -10.18
C ALA A 12 2.84 -0.52 -9.40
N ALA A 13 3.99 -0.87 -9.98
CA ALA A 13 5.30 -0.61 -9.37
C ALA A 13 5.56 0.90 -9.19
N ALA A 14 5.29 1.69 -10.23
CA ALA A 14 5.47 3.13 -10.20
C ALA A 14 4.55 3.80 -9.16
N VAL A 15 3.27 3.42 -9.13
CA VAL A 15 2.30 3.98 -8.16
C VAL A 15 2.73 3.72 -6.72
N ASN A 16 3.22 2.51 -6.42
CA ASN A 16 3.73 2.17 -5.10
C ASN A 16 4.96 2.99 -4.69
N LEU A 17 5.89 3.28 -5.61
CA LEU A 17 7.08 4.09 -5.31
C LEU A 17 6.76 5.57 -5.18
N LEU A 18 5.97 6.12 -6.10
CA LEU A 18 5.77 7.56 -6.21
C LEU A 18 5.02 8.16 -5.01
N ILE A 19 4.24 7.37 -4.29
CA ILE A 19 3.54 7.87 -3.10
C ILE A 19 4.47 8.04 -1.89
N ILE A 20 5.59 7.31 -1.82
CA ILE A 20 6.43 7.19 -0.61
C ILE A 20 6.89 8.57 -0.10
N PRO A 21 7.43 9.50 -0.92
CA PRO A 21 7.87 10.80 -0.42
C PRO A 21 6.73 11.58 0.25
N LYS A 22 5.53 11.55 -0.34
CA LYS A 22 4.35 12.20 0.23
C LYS A 22 3.88 11.49 1.51
N HIS A 23 3.87 10.16 1.53
CA HIS A 23 3.46 9.36 2.68
C HIS A 23 4.38 9.58 3.89
N LEU A 24 5.70 9.65 3.67
CA LEU A 24 6.68 10.01 4.70
C LEU A 24 6.44 11.41 5.25
N LYS A 25 6.23 12.40 4.37
CA LYS A 25 5.95 13.78 4.78
C LYS A 25 4.67 13.86 5.62
N VAL A 26 3.57 13.24 5.18
CA VAL A 26 2.30 13.22 5.91
C VAL A 26 2.45 12.53 7.27
N GLY A 27 3.22 11.45 7.32
CA GLY A 27 3.56 10.74 8.56
C GLY A 27 4.26 11.65 9.58
N ALA A 28 5.31 12.34 9.15
CA ALA A 28 6.12 13.21 10.00
C ALA A 28 5.41 14.54 10.37
N THR A 29 4.31 14.89 9.70
CA THR A 29 3.56 16.13 9.93
C THR A 29 2.18 15.81 10.46
N ASN A 30 1.17 15.73 9.59
CA ASN A 30 -0.23 15.62 9.95
C ASN A 30 -0.52 14.45 10.92
N VAL A 31 0.06 13.28 10.67
CA VAL A 31 -0.17 12.09 11.51
C VAL A 31 0.45 12.27 12.89
N SER A 32 1.74 12.62 12.96
CA SER A 32 2.43 12.91 14.23
C SER A 32 1.72 13.99 15.04
N SER A 33 1.32 15.09 14.42
CA SER A 33 0.59 16.17 15.11
C SER A 33 -0.77 15.73 15.61
N ALA A 34 -1.55 14.98 14.82
CA ALA A 34 -2.86 14.49 15.23
C ALA A 34 -2.76 13.48 16.39
N ILE A 35 -1.75 12.60 16.39
CA ILE A 35 -1.52 11.66 17.49
C ILE A 35 -1.22 12.42 18.79
N GLN A 36 -0.42 13.49 18.73
CA GLN A 36 -0.05 14.28 19.90
C GLN A 36 -1.25 14.94 20.58
N THR A 37 -2.34 15.25 19.86
CA THR A 37 -3.53 15.85 20.44
C THR A 37 -4.43 14.87 21.21
N ILE A 38 -4.18 13.55 21.10
CA ILE A 38 -4.99 12.53 21.77
C ILE A 38 -4.56 12.44 23.25
N PRO A 39 -5.47 12.68 24.22
CA PRO A 39 -5.17 12.56 25.65
C PRO A 39 -4.79 11.12 26.04
N GLU A 40 -3.75 10.96 26.87
CA GLU A 40 -3.30 9.65 27.38
C GLU A 40 -3.99 9.28 28.70
N ASP A 41 -5.31 9.35 28.70
CA ASP A 41 -6.15 9.11 29.88
C ASP A 41 -6.27 7.62 30.27
N SER A 42 -5.86 6.71 29.38
CA SER A 42 -5.90 5.27 29.61
C SER A 42 -4.66 4.53 29.11
N PRO A 43 -4.28 3.40 29.74
CA PRO A 43 -3.19 2.55 29.25
C PRO A 43 -3.37 2.06 27.81
N VAL A 44 -4.62 1.90 27.35
CA VAL A 44 -4.94 1.47 25.98
C VAL A 44 -4.57 2.56 24.98
N VAL A 45 -4.98 3.81 25.25
CA VAL A 45 -4.66 4.94 24.37
C VAL A 45 -3.15 5.17 24.32
N LYS A 46 -2.48 5.13 25.48
CA LYS A 46 -1.02 5.26 25.54
C LYS A 46 -0.31 4.24 24.65
N ARG A 47 -0.64 2.95 24.76
CA ARG A 47 -0.05 1.90 23.90
C ARG A 47 -0.34 2.13 22.41
N GLY A 48 -1.56 2.54 22.08
CA GLY A 48 -1.95 2.83 20.70
C GLY A 48 -1.10 3.94 20.06
N LYS A 49 -0.86 5.03 20.82
CA LYS A 49 -0.01 6.15 20.37
C LYS A 49 1.44 5.72 20.11
N GLU A 50 1.99 4.85 20.96
CA GLU A 50 3.37 4.37 20.81
C GLU A 50 3.57 3.52 19.55
N VAL A 51 2.57 2.75 19.13
CA VAL A 51 2.73 1.79 18.01
C VAL A 51 2.28 2.33 16.66
N VAL A 52 1.35 3.30 16.62
CA VAL A 52 0.75 3.77 15.36
C VAL A 52 1.79 4.39 14.43
N ARG A 53 2.80 5.10 14.97
CA ARG A 53 3.87 5.69 14.16
C ARG A 53 4.74 4.60 13.51
N THR A 54 5.10 3.58 14.26
CA THR A 54 5.86 2.43 13.77
C THR A 54 5.11 1.68 12.67
N ALA A 55 3.80 1.46 12.84
CA ALA A 55 2.96 0.84 11.82
C ALA A 55 2.85 1.70 10.54
N TRP A 56 2.70 3.02 10.70
CA TRP A 56 2.73 3.96 9.57
C TRP A 56 4.06 3.87 8.81
N ASP A 57 5.18 3.88 9.53
CA ASP A 57 6.50 3.91 8.90
C ASP A 57 6.85 2.57 8.21
N LEU A 58 6.44 1.44 8.78
CA LEU A 58 6.55 0.11 8.18
C LEU A 58 5.87 0.03 6.80
N THR A 59 4.74 0.75 6.62
CA THR A 59 4.01 0.80 5.36
C THR A 59 4.90 1.26 4.20
N ASN A 60 5.84 2.18 4.43
CA ASN A 60 6.76 2.62 3.38
C ASN A 60 7.67 1.49 2.90
N GLY A 61 8.16 0.66 3.82
CA GLY A 61 8.93 -0.55 3.49
C GLY A 61 8.09 -1.54 2.69
N SER A 62 6.83 -1.76 3.10
CA SER A 62 5.89 -2.61 2.35
C SER A 62 5.63 -2.09 0.94
N LEU A 63 5.51 -0.77 0.74
CA LEU A 63 5.35 -0.17 -0.59
C LEU A 63 6.56 -0.41 -1.50
N VAL A 64 7.78 -0.33 -0.95
CA VAL A 64 9.00 -0.69 -1.71
C VAL A 64 8.98 -2.16 -2.12
N ILE A 65 8.65 -3.06 -1.20
CA ILE A 65 8.55 -4.50 -1.50
C ILE A 65 7.52 -4.76 -2.59
N LEU A 66 6.32 -4.19 -2.47
CA LEU A 66 5.26 -4.31 -3.48
C LEU A 66 5.70 -3.76 -4.84
N ALA A 67 6.44 -2.64 -4.87
CA ALA A 67 6.99 -2.11 -6.11
C ALA A 67 8.00 -3.07 -6.77
N LEU A 68 8.91 -3.64 -5.99
CA LEU A 68 9.92 -4.59 -6.48
C LEU A 68 9.28 -5.89 -6.99
N LEU A 69 8.26 -6.40 -6.29
CA LEU A 69 7.50 -7.57 -6.74
C LEU A 69 6.78 -7.31 -8.06
N ASN A 70 6.08 -6.17 -8.17
CA ASN A 70 5.43 -5.77 -9.41
C ASN A 70 6.43 -5.59 -10.56
N TYR A 71 7.58 -4.95 -10.31
CA TYR A 71 8.64 -4.82 -11.30
C TYR A 71 9.19 -6.18 -11.76
N ARG A 72 9.36 -7.13 -10.84
CA ARG A 72 9.77 -8.50 -11.15
C ARG A 72 8.73 -9.20 -12.02
N TRP A 73 7.45 -9.14 -11.67
CA TRP A 73 6.39 -9.76 -12.47
C TRP A 73 6.22 -9.11 -13.84
N ALA A 74 6.45 -7.80 -13.95
CA ALA A 74 6.44 -7.10 -15.24
C ALA A 74 7.47 -7.69 -16.23
N LYS A 75 8.67 -8.02 -15.73
CA LYS A 75 9.75 -8.64 -16.53
C LYS A 75 9.52 -10.13 -16.80
N ALA A 76 8.95 -10.85 -15.84
CA ALA A 76 8.74 -12.30 -15.93
C ALA A 76 7.45 -12.69 -16.67
N GLY A 77 6.56 -11.74 -16.95
CA GLY A 77 5.24 -12.00 -17.55
C GLY A 77 4.16 -12.42 -16.56
N GLY A 78 4.39 -12.21 -15.25
CA GLY A 78 3.44 -12.52 -14.17
C GLY A 78 4.05 -13.32 -13.01
N PRO A 79 3.24 -13.66 -11.98
CA PRO A 79 3.64 -14.55 -10.89
C PRO A 79 3.74 -16.01 -11.36
N GLY A 80 4.86 -16.67 -11.07
CA GLY A 80 5.11 -18.05 -11.44
C GLY A 80 4.62 -19.05 -10.39
N SER A 81 4.91 -18.79 -9.11
CA SER A 81 4.60 -19.70 -8.01
C SER A 81 3.22 -19.46 -7.37
N LEU A 82 2.74 -20.41 -6.56
CA LEU A 82 1.50 -20.24 -5.81
C LEU A 82 1.64 -19.09 -4.79
N GLU A 83 2.79 -19.01 -4.12
CA GLU A 83 3.10 -17.98 -3.13
C GLU A 83 3.03 -16.58 -3.76
N GLU A 84 3.58 -16.39 -4.97
CA GLU A 84 3.51 -15.10 -5.66
C GLU A 84 2.06 -14.71 -6.03
N LYS A 85 1.24 -15.68 -6.44
CA LYS A 85 -0.19 -15.45 -6.72
C LYS A 85 -0.93 -15.06 -5.45
N LEU A 86 -0.65 -15.74 -4.34
CA LEU A 86 -1.20 -15.42 -3.03
C LEU A 86 -0.74 -14.03 -2.54
N MET A 87 0.48 -13.59 -2.85
CA MET A 87 0.93 -12.23 -2.55
C MET A 87 0.07 -11.17 -3.27
N ILE A 88 -0.28 -11.38 -4.54
CA ILE A 88 -1.19 -10.48 -5.27
C ILE A 88 -2.56 -10.44 -4.58
N VAL A 89 -3.16 -11.60 -4.30
CA VAL A 89 -4.47 -11.67 -3.64
C VAL A 89 -4.44 -11.02 -2.25
N ALA A 90 -3.41 -11.31 -1.45
CA ALA A 90 -3.25 -10.73 -0.12
C ALA A 90 -3.11 -9.21 -0.19
N SER A 91 -2.35 -8.69 -1.16
CA SER A 91 -2.22 -7.24 -1.36
C SER A 91 -3.56 -6.58 -1.73
N ALA A 92 -4.36 -7.22 -2.59
CA ALA A 92 -5.67 -6.71 -2.99
C ALA A 92 -6.68 -6.72 -1.84
N LEU A 93 -6.75 -7.82 -1.07
CA LEU A 93 -7.67 -7.93 0.07
C LEU A 93 -7.29 -6.97 1.21
N SER A 94 -6.00 -6.91 1.55
CA SER A 94 -5.50 -5.99 2.57
C SER A 94 -5.72 -4.54 2.16
N GLY A 95 -5.37 -4.21 0.92
CA GLY A 95 -5.58 -2.89 0.34
C GLY A 95 -7.05 -2.49 0.32
N TRP A 96 -7.95 -3.40 -0.04
CA TRP A 96 -9.40 -3.17 0.03
C TRP A 96 -9.84 -2.83 1.45
N TYR A 97 -9.52 -3.70 2.41
CA TYR A 97 -9.89 -3.55 3.82
C TYR A 97 -9.42 -2.21 4.42
N VAL A 98 -8.15 -1.84 4.21
CA VAL A 98 -7.58 -0.59 4.73
C VAL A 98 -8.12 0.63 3.97
N GLY A 99 -8.27 0.54 2.65
CA GLY A 99 -8.71 1.65 1.81
C GLY A 99 -10.15 2.12 2.09
N VAL A 100 -11.02 1.26 2.63
CA VAL A 100 -12.38 1.64 3.02
C VAL A 100 -12.39 2.84 3.99
N GLN A 101 -11.42 2.91 4.91
CA GLN A 101 -11.35 4.03 5.86
C GLN A 101 -10.99 5.35 5.16
N TYR A 102 -10.04 5.30 4.22
CA TYR A 102 -9.66 6.46 3.41
C TYR A 102 -10.79 6.94 2.50
N PHE A 103 -11.54 6.00 1.91
CA PHE A 103 -12.70 6.32 1.08
C PHE A 103 -13.78 7.05 1.88
N LYS A 104 -14.10 6.56 3.10
CA LYS A 104 -15.10 7.18 3.99
C LYS A 104 -14.80 8.63 4.35
N ILE A 105 -13.52 8.99 4.45
CA ILE A 105 -13.09 10.36 4.78
C ILE A 105 -12.71 11.19 3.56
N GLY A 106 -13.03 10.73 2.34
CA GLY A 106 -12.77 11.47 1.09
C GLY A 106 -11.29 11.59 0.71
N MET A 107 -10.41 10.80 1.30
CA MET A 107 -8.97 10.80 0.99
C MET A 107 -8.67 9.79 -0.12
N TYR A 108 -8.76 10.23 -1.37
CA TYR A 108 -8.61 9.32 -2.52
C TYR A 108 -7.18 9.01 -2.93
N ILE A 109 -6.20 9.87 -2.59
CA ILE A 109 -4.81 9.67 -2.98
C ILE A 109 -4.23 8.36 -2.43
N PRO A 110 -4.40 8.01 -1.14
CA PRO A 110 -3.96 6.71 -0.61
C PRO A 110 -4.58 5.50 -1.33
N LEU A 111 -5.78 5.65 -1.92
CA LEU A 111 -6.41 4.56 -2.67
C LEU A 111 -5.63 4.18 -3.93
N SER A 112 -4.69 5.01 -4.41
CA SER A 112 -3.82 4.63 -5.53
C SER A 112 -2.98 3.40 -5.21
N VAL A 113 -2.41 3.32 -4.00
CA VAL A 113 -1.59 2.16 -3.58
C VAL A 113 -2.40 1.08 -2.89
N LEU A 114 -3.57 1.42 -2.34
CA LEU A 114 -4.43 0.45 -1.65
C LEU A 114 -5.36 -0.28 -2.63
N TRP A 115 -5.88 0.39 -3.66
CA TRP A 115 -6.84 -0.20 -4.60
C TRP A 115 -6.29 -0.24 -6.02
N VAL A 116 -5.82 0.89 -6.57
CA VAL A 116 -5.43 0.96 -7.98
C VAL A 116 -4.25 0.03 -8.30
N ALA A 117 -3.15 0.11 -7.55
CA ALA A 117 -1.98 -0.72 -7.80
C ALA A 117 -2.29 -2.23 -7.60
N PRO A 118 -2.92 -2.69 -6.50
CA PRO A 118 -3.26 -4.10 -6.34
C PRO A 118 -4.27 -4.62 -7.37
N VAL A 119 -5.27 -3.82 -7.75
CA VAL A 119 -6.21 -4.20 -8.82
C VAL A 119 -5.49 -4.29 -10.16
N ALA A 120 -4.58 -3.37 -10.47
CA ALA A 120 -3.76 -3.45 -11.68
C ALA A 120 -2.93 -4.74 -11.70
N SER A 121 -2.29 -5.11 -10.58
CA SER A 121 -1.56 -6.38 -10.46
C SER A 121 -2.47 -7.60 -10.64
N LEU A 122 -3.67 -7.57 -10.06
CA LEU A 122 -4.65 -8.66 -10.16
C LEU A 122 -5.16 -8.82 -11.60
N VAL A 123 -5.52 -7.73 -12.26
CA VAL A 123 -5.95 -7.73 -13.67
C VAL A 123 -4.81 -8.19 -14.58
N ALA A 124 -3.58 -7.71 -14.34
CA ALA A 124 -2.41 -8.12 -15.11
C ALA A 124 -2.11 -9.62 -15.01
N TRP A 125 -2.41 -10.23 -13.85
CA TRP A 125 -2.25 -11.67 -13.64
C TRP A 125 -3.37 -12.48 -14.32
N LEU A 126 -4.61 -11.98 -14.30
CA LEU A 126 -5.78 -12.70 -14.84
C LEU A 126 -5.95 -12.59 -16.37
N CYS A 127 -5.45 -11.51 -16.97
CA CYS A 127 -5.30 -11.38 -18.42
C CYS A 127 -4.07 -12.16 -18.87
#